data_AF-A0A8E2KV26-F1
#
_entry.id   AF-A0A8E2KV26-F1
#
_cell.length_a   1.000
_cell.length_b   1.000
_cell.length_c   1.000
_cell.angle_alpha   90.00
_cell.angle_beta   90.00
_cell.angle_gamma   90.00
#
_symmetry.space_group_name_H-M   'P 1'
#
loop_
_entity.id
_entity.type
_entity.pdbx_description
1 polymer ?
#
loop_
_entity_poly.entity_id
_entity_poly.type
_entity_poly.pdbx_seq_one_letter_code
_entity_poly.pdbx_strand_id
1 'polypeptide(L)'
;MSTFALTQCWFTRRHSPDHKARDRIDGAFYAHCNHCRRPIFSVDGTTWHINGGFNIDALGDAASFFLSVDDPAEGMTIARIPIHPEASEEDVDALIEQACKDYAIGEEGTTLILRDHRHHKGAKRPKKVL
;
A
#
# COMPACT_ATOMS: atom_id res chain seq x y z
N MET A 1 -26.89 15.97 -11.38
CA MET A 1 -25.71 15.58 -10.58
C MET A 1 -25.32 16.76 -9.73
N SER A 2 -25.63 16.74 -8.43
CA SER A 2 -25.30 17.86 -7.55
C SER A 2 -23.82 17.81 -7.20
N THR A 3 -23.05 18.78 -7.69
CA THR A 3 -21.63 18.95 -7.40
C THR A 3 -21.47 19.43 -5.95
N PHE A 4 -21.37 18.50 -4.99
CA PHE A 4 -21.02 18.82 -3.60
C PHE A 4 -19.53 19.12 -3.50
N ALA A 5 -19.11 20.29 -4.00
CA ALA A 5 -17.76 20.76 -3.85
C ALA A 5 -17.51 21.18 -2.38
N LEU A 6 -16.41 20.67 -1.80
CA LEU A 6 -15.75 21.22 -0.60
C LEU A 6 -16.54 21.17 0.72
N THR A 7 -17.34 20.13 0.97
CA THR A 7 -17.89 19.90 2.32
C THR A 7 -16.79 19.60 3.34
N GLN A 8 -16.99 19.93 4.62
CA GLN A 8 -15.99 19.83 5.70
C GLN A 8 -15.19 18.52 5.74
N CYS A 9 -15.81 17.39 5.39
CA CYS A 9 -15.17 16.07 5.33
C CYS A 9 -13.96 16.01 4.39
N TRP A 10 -13.91 16.85 3.35
CA TRP A 10 -12.77 16.92 2.42
C TRP A 10 -11.54 17.54 3.07
N PHE A 11 -11.73 18.54 3.94
CA PHE A 11 -10.63 19.20 4.65
C PHE A 11 -10.14 18.39 5.84
N THR A 12 -11.05 17.81 6.60
CA THR A 12 -10.69 17.00 7.79
C THR A 12 -10.28 15.58 7.43
N ARG A 13 -10.52 15.15 6.18
CA ARG A 13 -10.39 13.75 5.71
C ARG A 13 -11.20 12.76 6.55
N ARG A 14 -12.23 13.23 7.26
CA ARG A 14 -13.10 12.41 8.10
C ARG A 14 -14.49 12.33 7.50
N HIS A 15 -14.85 11.16 6.99
CA HIS A 15 -16.19 10.88 6.53
C HIS A 15 -17.04 10.29 7.64
N SER A 16 -18.29 10.74 7.73
CA SER A 16 -19.30 10.21 8.66
C SER A 16 -20.37 9.47 7.86
N PRO A 17 -20.68 8.20 8.19
CA PRO A 17 -21.70 7.42 7.48
C PRO A 17 -23.10 7.89 7.81
N ASP A 18 -24.00 7.82 6.84
CA ASP A 18 -25.42 8.14 6.97
C ASP A 18 -26.22 7.14 7.81
N HIS A 19 -25.63 6.00 8.12
CA HIS A 19 -26.14 5.02 9.06
C HIS A 19 -24.99 4.35 9.84
N LYS A 20 -25.31 3.70 10.96
CA LYS A 20 -24.33 2.90 11.69
C LYS A 20 -23.85 1.74 10.81
N ALA A 21 -22.60 1.30 11.00
CA ALA A 21 -22.10 0.07 10.38
C ALA A 21 -23.06 -1.09 10.68
N ARG A 22 -23.47 -1.81 9.63
CA ARG A 22 -24.39 -2.96 9.71
C ARG A 22 -23.70 -4.20 9.16
N ASP A 23 -24.31 -4.87 8.20
CA ASP A 23 -23.78 -6.09 7.61
C ASP A 23 -22.46 -5.79 6.89
N ARG A 24 -21.49 -6.67 7.13
CA ARG A 24 -20.18 -6.62 6.51
C ARG A 24 -20.23 -7.40 5.20
N ILE A 25 -19.88 -6.75 4.10
CA ILE A 25 -19.83 -7.34 2.76
C ILE A 25 -18.37 -7.40 2.36
N ASP A 26 -17.87 -8.58 2.00
CA ASP A 26 -16.49 -8.79 1.56
C ASP A 26 -15.42 -8.17 2.50
N GLY A 27 -15.67 -8.24 3.81
CA GLY A 27 -14.74 -7.72 4.81
C GLY A 27 -14.82 -6.20 5.06
N ALA A 28 -15.78 -5.48 4.49
CA ALA A 28 -15.99 -4.06 4.75
C ALA A 28 -17.46 -3.69 4.98
N PHE A 29 -17.68 -2.58 5.69
CA PHE A 29 -18.95 -1.89 5.79
C PHE A 29 -19.03 -0.81 4.73
N TYR A 30 -20.20 -0.59 4.15
CA TYR A 30 -20.42 0.40 3.09
C TYR A 30 -21.54 1.36 3.49
N ALA A 31 -21.39 2.64 3.15
CA ALA A 31 -22.39 3.67 3.42
C ALA A 31 -22.24 4.86 2.46
N HIS A 32 -23.05 5.90 2.64
CA HIS A 32 -22.79 7.21 2.02
C HIS A 32 -22.38 8.21 3.09
N CYS A 33 -21.50 9.16 2.73
CA CYS A 33 -21.10 10.20 3.67
C CYS A 33 -22.22 11.22 3.89
N ASN A 34 -22.57 11.52 5.15
CA ASN A 34 -23.53 12.56 5.51
C ASN A 34 -23.22 13.94 4.91
N HIS A 35 -21.93 14.24 4.72
CA HIS A 35 -21.47 15.54 4.25
C HIS A 35 -21.39 15.61 2.72
N CYS A 36 -20.50 14.84 2.10
CA CYS A 36 -20.29 14.91 0.65
C CYS A 36 -21.20 13.99 -0.17
N ARG A 37 -22.00 13.15 0.48
CA ARG A 37 -22.89 12.15 -0.15
C ARG A 37 -22.21 11.15 -1.07
N ARG A 38 -20.86 11.08 -1.06
CA ARG A 38 -20.11 10.06 -1.80
C ARG A 38 -20.23 8.70 -1.12
N PRO A 39 -20.17 7.60 -1.90
CA PRO A 39 -19.98 6.26 -1.36
C PRO A 39 -18.70 6.20 -0.51
N ILE A 40 -18.79 5.57 0.66
CA ILE A 40 -17.68 5.36 1.59
C ILE A 40 -17.67 3.91 2.08
N PHE A 41 -16.51 3.45 2.54
CA PHE A 41 -16.35 2.14 3.16
C PHE A 41 -15.50 2.21 4.43
N SER A 42 -15.63 1.20 5.29
CA SER A 42 -14.86 1.06 6.52
C SER A 42 -14.58 -0.42 6.77
N VAL A 43 -13.35 -0.76 7.18
CA VAL A 43 -13.00 -2.14 7.54
C VAL A 43 -13.30 -2.45 9.01
N ASP A 44 -13.28 -1.44 9.88
CA ASP A 44 -13.40 -1.57 11.33
C ASP A 44 -14.74 -1.03 11.87
N GLY A 45 -15.53 -0.36 11.03
CA GLY A 45 -16.78 0.30 11.37
C GLY A 45 -16.60 1.67 12.04
N THR A 46 -15.36 2.13 12.26
CA THR A 46 -15.05 3.38 12.98
C THR A 46 -14.42 4.42 12.06
N THR A 47 -13.49 4.00 11.20
CA THR A 47 -12.78 4.88 10.26
C THR A 47 -13.32 4.64 8.85
N TRP A 48 -13.79 5.71 8.21
CA TRP A 48 -14.50 5.65 6.93
C TRP A 48 -13.73 6.39 5.83
N HIS A 49 -13.54 5.73 4.69
CA HIS A 49 -12.79 6.22 3.54
C HIS A 49 -13.71 6.28 2.30
N ILE A 50 -13.38 7.13 1.33
CA ILE A 50 -14.13 7.19 0.06
C ILE A 50 -14.01 5.84 -0.67
N ASN A 51 -15.14 5.27 -1.06
CA ASN A 51 -15.17 4.06 -1.88
C ASN A 51 -14.74 4.43 -3.31
N GLY A 52 -13.71 3.73 -3.82
CA GLY A 52 -12.95 4.13 -5.01
C GLY A 52 -12.02 5.32 -4.80
N GLY A 53 -11.81 5.76 -3.55
CA GLY A 53 -10.80 6.74 -3.17
C GLY A 53 -9.46 6.05 -2.84
N PHE A 54 -8.37 6.80 -2.96
CA PHE A 54 -7.04 6.32 -2.60
C PHE A 54 -6.90 6.23 -1.07
N ASN A 55 -6.83 5.00 -0.53
CA ASN A 55 -6.63 4.78 0.89
C ASN A 55 -5.12 4.78 1.21
N ILE A 56 -4.62 5.92 1.72
CA ILE A 56 -3.20 6.09 2.09
C ILE A 56 -2.83 5.19 3.27
N ASP A 57 -3.75 4.90 4.18
CA ASP A 57 -3.47 4.07 5.36
C ASP A 57 -3.32 2.59 4.94
N ALA A 58 -4.21 2.10 4.06
CA ALA A 58 -4.05 0.79 3.44
C ALA A 58 -2.77 0.70 2.58
N LEU A 59 -2.36 1.81 1.94
CA LEU A 59 -1.08 1.89 1.25
C LEU A 59 0.10 1.84 2.22
N GLY A 60 0.02 2.48 3.38
CA GLY A 60 1.08 2.45 4.39
C GLY A 60 1.37 1.03 4.88
N ASP A 61 0.32 0.24 5.08
CA ASP A 61 0.43 -1.17 5.47
C ASP A 61 0.93 -2.04 4.30
N ALA A 62 0.42 -1.83 3.08
CA ALA A 62 0.90 -2.53 1.88
C ALA A 62 2.32 -2.12 1.44
N ALA A 63 2.78 -0.94 1.82
CA ALA A 63 4.12 -0.41 1.55
C ALA A 63 5.16 -0.85 2.58
N SER A 64 4.82 -1.74 3.51
CA SER A 64 5.75 -2.21 4.55
C SER A 64 6.45 -3.53 4.22
N PHE A 65 5.96 -4.29 3.22
CA PHE A 65 6.50 -5.59 2.82
C PHE A 65 6.54 -5.67 1.29
N PHE A 66 7.69 -5.37 0.69
CA PHE A 66 7.86 -5.41 -0.76
C PHE A 66 9.33 -5.61 -1.14
N LEU A 67 9.56 -6.12 -2.36
CA LEU A 67 10.86 -6.04 -3.03
C LEU A 67 10.89 -4.79 -3.91
N SER A 68 12.03 -4.12 -4.02
CA SER A 68 12.25 -3.10 -5.05
C SER A 68 13.33 -3.52 -6.02
N VAL A 69 13.10 -3.24 -7.30
CA VAL A 69 14.15 -3.26 -8.33
C VAL A 69 14.59 -1.82 -8.53
N ASP A 70 15.86 -1.55 -8.23
CA ASP A 70 16.43 -0.21 -8.33
C ASP A 70 17.51 -0.18 -9.43
N ASP A 71 17.58 0.93 -10.16
CA ASP A 71 18.70 1.28 -11.02
C ASP A 71 19.59 2.28 -10.27
N PRO A 72 20.78 1.85 -9.79
CA PRO A 72 21.71 2.72 -9.10
C PRO A 72 22.35 3.77 -10.02
N ALA A 73 22.45 3.51 -11.33
CA ALA A 73 23.06 4.44 -12.28
C ALA A 73 22.18 5.68 -12.46
N GLU A 74 20.86 5.49 -12.45
CA GLU A 74 19.87 6.57 -12.56
C GLU A 74 19.28 7.00 -11.21
N GLY A 75 19.60 6.28 -10.13
CA GLY A 75 19.06 6.57 -8.79
C GLY A 75 17.55 6.37 -8.69
N MET A 76 16.99 5.46 -9.49
CA MET A 76 15.55 5.29 -9.65
C MET A 76 15.09 3.90 -9.22
N THR A 77 13.89 3.81 -8.62
CA THR A 77 13.19 2.53 -8.44
C THR A 77 12.38 2.22 -9.70
N ILE A 78 12.72 1.12 -10.37
CA ILE A 78 12.09 0.64 -11.60
C ILE A 78 10.78 -0.09 -11.29
N ALA A 79 10.76 -0.88 -10.21
CA ALA A 79 9.59 -1.65 -9.81
C ALA A 79 9.49 -1.81 -8.30
N ARG A 80 8.26 -1.96 -7.82
CA ARG A 80 7.95 -2.44 -6.47
C ARG A 80 7.04 -3.65 -6.57
N ILE A 81 7.49 -4.75 -6.01
CA ILE A 81 6.79 -6.04 -6.04
C ILE A 81 6.26 -6.27 -4.63
N PRO A 82 4.93 -6.18 -4.42
CA PRO A 82 4.35 -6.37 -3.09
C PRO A 82 4.57 -7.82 -2.62
N ILE A 83 4.89 -7.98 -1.34
CA ILE A 83 4.97 -9.28 -0.67
C ILE A 83 3.74 -9.41 0.23
N HIS A 84 3.06 -10.55 0.16
CA HIS A 84 1.96 -10.81 1.08
C HIS A 84 2.49 -10.88 2.52
N PRO A 85 1.85 -10.24 3.52
CA PRO A 85 2.35 -10.24 4.91
C PRO A 85 2.51 -11.63 5.54
N GLU A 86 1.78 -12.62 5.01
CA GLU A 86 1.79 -14.02 5.45
C GLU A 86 2.57 -14.95 4.49
N ALA A 87 3.29 -14.40 3.50
CA ALA A 87 4.12 -15.20 2.60
C ALA A 87 5.19 -15.96 3.39
N SER A 88 5.42 -17.23 3.04
CA SER A 88 6.53 -17.97 3.63
C SER A 88 7.87 -17.49 3.09
N GLU A 89 8.98 -17.86 3.74
CA GLU A 89 10.30 -17.55 3.18
C GLU A 89 10.50 -18.24 1.82
N GLU A 90 9.96 -19.45 1.61
CA GLU A 90 10.02 -20.11 0.31
C GLU A 90 9.25 -19.35 -0.79
N ASP A 91 8.08 -18.80 -0.45
CA ASP A 91 7.31 -17.96 -1.39
C ASP A 91 8.08 -16.68 -1.76
N VAL A 92 8.79 -16.09 -0.79
CA VAL A 92 9.60 -14.89 -1.02
C VAL A 92 10.84 -15.23 -1.84
N ASP A 93 11.52 -16.34 -1.56
CA ASP A 93 12.67 -16.79 -2.34
C ASP A 93 12.27 -17.07 -3.80
N ALA A 94 11.11 -17.70 -4.03
CA ALA A 94 10.57 -17.90 -5.36
C ALA A 94 10.26 -16.55 -6.05
N LEU A 95 9.74 -15.57 -5.31
CA LEU A 95 9.47 -14.22 -5.83
C LEU A 95 10.77 -13.48 -6.17
N ILE A 96 11.82 -13.63 -5.37
CA ILE A 96 13.16 -13.10 -5.63
C ILE A 96 13.73 -13.72 -6.91
N GLU A 97 13.68 -15.05 -7.03
CA GLU A 97 14.19 -15.75 -8.21
C GLU A 97 13.46 -15.31 -9.48
N GLN A 98 12.13 -15.19 -9.41
CA GLN A 98 11.32 -14.71 -10.52
C GLN A 98 11.68 -13.27 -10.89
N ALA A 99 11.81 -12.37 -9.91
CA ALA A 99 12.20 -10.99 -10.14
C ALA A 99 13.59 -10.88 -10.76
N CYS A 100 14.55 -11.69 -10.31
CA CYS A 100 15.88 -11.70 -10.92
C CYS A 100 15.83 -12.09 -12.41
N LYS A 101 15.00 -13.08 -12.77
CA LYS A 101 14.80 -13.49 -14.17
C LYS A 101 14.11 -12.40 -14.99
N ASP A 102 13.01 -11.85 -14.49
CA ASP A 102 12.19 -10.87 -15.23
C ASP A 102 12.96 -9.58 -15.54
N TYR A 103 13.89 -9.20 -14.65
CA TYR A 103 14.68 -7.97 -14.78
C TYR A 103 16.15 -8.24 -15.15
N ALA A 104 16.52 -9.47 -15.52
CA ALA A 104 17.88 -9.88 -15.87
C ALA A 104 18.94 -9.49 -14.81
N ILE A 105 18.56 -9.50 -13.54
CA ILE A 105 19.43 -9.10 -12.43
C ILE A 105 20.51 -10.18 -12.23
N GLY A 106 21.77 -9.77 -12.31
CA GLY A 106 22.92 -10.67 -12.22
C GLY A 106 23.43 -11.17 -13.58
N GLU A 107 22.77 -10.82 -14.68
CA GLU A 107 23.29 -11.05 -16.03
C GLU A 107 24.33 -9.99 -16.44
N GLU A 108 25.25 -10.34 -17.35
CA GLU A 108 26.26 -9.40 -17.85
C GLU A 108 25.60 -8.21 -18.56
N GLY A 109 25.96 -7.00 -18.14
CA GLY A 109 25.43 -5.75 -18.70
C GLY A 109 24.24 -5.16 -17.95
N THR A 110 23.65 -5.88 -17.00
CA THR A 110 22.56 -5.36 -16.16
C THR A 110 23.12 -4.75 -14.86
N THR A 111 22.79 -3.49 -14.59
CA THR A 111 23.18 -2.76 -13.37
C THR A 111 22.08 -2.73 -12.31
N LEU A 112 20.91 -3.30 -12.61
CA LEU A 112 19.77 -3.34 -11.71
C LEU A 112 20.08 -4.17 -10.46
N ILE A 113 19.54 -3.74 -9.33
CA ILE A 113 19.66 -4.45 -8.06
C ILE A 113 18.29 -4.70 -7.46
N LEU A 114 18.13 -5.84 -6.80
CA LEU A 114 16.94 -6.17 -6.02
C LEU A 114 17.19 -5.84 -4.55
N ARG A 115 16.22 -5.20 -3.89
CA ARG A 115 16.26 -4.91 -2.45
C ARG A 115 15.02 -5.44 -1.77
N ASP A 116 15.23 -6.09 -0.63
CA ASP A 116 14.15 -6.54 0.25
C ASP A 116 13.85 -5.47 1.31
N HIS A 117 12.60 -4.98 1.34
CA HIS A 117 12.13 -3.97 2.29
C HIS A 117 11.23 -4.55 3.37
N ARG A 118 11.16 -5.88 3.53
CA ARG A 118 10.47 -6.49 4.68
C ARG A 118 11.09 -5.96 5.97
N HIS A 119 10.25 -5.42 6.85
CA HIS A 119 10.67 -5.02 8.19
C HIS A 119 11.04 -6.25 9.03
N HIS A 120 12.30 -6.68 8.99
CA HIS A 120 12.81 -7.61 9.99
C HIS A 120 12.73 -6.95 11.37
N LYS A 121 11.91 -7.48 12.27
CA LYS A 121 11.96 -7.17 13.71
C LYS A 121 13.36 -7.54 14.25
N GLY A 122 14.35 -6.66 14.07
CA GLY A 122 15.73 -6.87 14.54
C GLY A 122 16.85 -6.22 13.73
N ALA A 123 16.61 -5.70 12.52
CA ALA A 123 17.67 -5.07 11.73
C ALA A 123 18.07 -3.70 12.32
N LYS A 124 19.15 -3.66 13.11
CA LYS A 124 19.76 -2.40 13.56
C LYS A 124 20.16 -1.60 12.32
N ARG A 125 19.54 -0.42 12.12
CA ARG A 125 19.98 0.56 11.12
C ARG A 125 21.49 0.78 11.29
N PRO A 126 22.32 0.64 10.23
CA PRO A 126 23.72 1.01 10.32
C PRO A 126 23.79 2.49 10.70
N LYS A 127 24.51 2.79 11.79
CA LYS A 127 24.77 4.18 12.21
C LYS A 127 25.49 4.85 11.06
N LYS A 128 24.89 5.91 10.50
CA LYS A 128 25.60 6.83 9.60
C LYS A 128 26.81 7.36 10.37
N VAL A 129 28.01 7.00 9.90
CA VAL A 129 29.24 7.69 10.28
C VAL A 129 29.26 8.96 9.42
N LEU A 130 29.23 10.11 10.09
CA LEU A 130 29.45 11.44 9.49
C LEU A 130 30.90 11.57 9.05
#